data_AF-A0A954KZR4-F1
#
_entry.id   AF-A0A954KZR4-F1
#
_cell.length_a   1.000
_cell.length_b   1.000
_cell.length_c   1.000
_cell.angle_alpha   90.00
_cell.angle_beta   90.00
_cell.angle_gamma   90.00
#
_symmetry.space_group_name_H-M   'P 1'
#
loop_
_entity.id
_entity.type
_entity.pdbx_description
1 polymer ?
#
loop_
_entity_poly.entity_id
_entity_poly.type
_entity_poly.pdbx_seq_one_letter_code
_entity_poly.pdbx_strand_id
1 'polypeptide(L)'
;RATYQLKPREDYVYEPERRTTWLKDTGCRKVVLMAKPSLMNSMDTERIYTQVEKALTARHAFEKDRDYVIVDDKVMIVDEGTGRIMDGRKWQDGLHQAIEAKELVPITAATGEAARITVQSFYRNYTNLCGMTGTAIPAKRELRKTYKAKVTRIPTNRKCIRKGKSVRIFKTQEAKRNAIAGEVVRLVKAGRAILIGTPSVEASESLSAVLKQRDIDARILNARYHEQEADIVSQAGQPGRVTIATNMAGRGTDILLDESVRKAGGLHVIATEMHSSKRIDRQLVGRAARQGDPGSFQFFLSLEDELLRCREPREVLRRRRMALPNKAGELGRGWHRYFLKVQRFLEKTHRKQRKGLLKQERHRLEQYENMGLDPYLELTET
;
A
#
# COMPACT_ATOMS: atom_id res chain seq x y z
N ARG A 1 22.15 20.21 -24.81
CA ARG A 1 22.81 21.25 -25.65
C ARG A 1 21.87 22.44 -25.92
N ALA A 2 20.73 22.23 -26.59
CA ALA A 2 19.75 23.30 -26.84
C ALA A 2 19.35 24.08 -25.58
N THR A 3 19.12 23.38 -24.47
CA THR A 3 18.76 23.98 -23.17
C THR A 3 19.76 24.99 -22.62
N TYR A 4 21.04 24.95 -23.03
CA TYR A 4 22.07 25.92 -22.60
C TYR A 4 22.16 27.15 -23.51
N GLN A 5 21.62 27.06 -24.72
CA GLN A 5 21.60 28.16 -25.71
C GLN A 5 20.32 28.98 -25.65
N LEU A 6 19.28 28.47 -24.98
CA LEU A 6 18.01 29.16 -24.76
C LEU A 6 18.07 29.97 -23.45
N LYS A 7 17.54 31.19 -23.50
CA LYS A 7 17.51 32.13 -22.37
C LYS A 7 16.16 32.10 -21.65
N PRO A 8 16.14 32.00 -20.31
CA PRO A 8 14.90 32.08 -19.54
C PRO A 8 14.18 33.42 -19.79
N ARG A 9 12.84 33.41 -19.79
CA ARG A 9 11.95 34.56 -20.03
C ARG A 9 11.99 35.17 -21.43
N GLU A 10 13.06 34.98 -22.19
CA GLU A 10 13.17 35.37 -23.61
C GLU A 10 12.71 34.24 -24.52
N ASP A 11 13.27 33.05 -24.38
CA ASP A 11 13.06 31.91 -25.28
C ASP A 11 12.06 30.88 -24.75
N TYR A 12 11.90 30.82 -23.43
CA TYR A 12 10.97 29.90 -22.77
C TYR A 12 10.46 30.47 -21.45
N VAL A 13 9.35 29.91 -20.97
CA VAL A 13 8.80 30.19 -19.64
C VAL A 13 8.85 28.92 -18.82
N TYR A 14 9.41 29.03 -17.62
CA TYR A 14 9.31 27.98 -16.60
C TYR A 14 8.30 28.41 -15.54
N GLU A 15 7.34 27.54 -15.24
CA GLU A 15 6.33 27.73 -14.20
C GLU A 15 6.62 26.80 -13.01
N PRO A 16 7.20 27.32 -11.91
CA PRO A 16 7.66 26.49 -10.80
C PRO A 16 6.55 25.72 -10.09
N GLU A 17 5.35 26.30 -9.98
CA GLU A 17 4.22 25.69 -9.28
C GLU A 17 3.74 24.39 -9.94
N ARG A 18 3.79 24.36 -11.28
CA ARG A 18 3.39 23.20 -12.07
C ARG A 18 4.56 22.30 -12.47
N ARG A 19 5.80 22.75 -12.20
CA ARG A 19 7.03 22.10 -12.67
C ARG A 19 6.99 21.86 -14.19
N THR A 20 6.53 22.85 -14.96
CA THR A 20 6.39 22.75 -16.42
C THR A 20 7.12 23.89 -17.13
N THR A 21 7.70 23.59 -18.28
CA THR A 21 8.32 24.58 -19.17
C THR A 21 7.68 24.53 -20.55
N TRP A 22 7.46 25.69 -21.18
CA TRP A 22 7.09 25.78 -22.58
C TRP A 22 7.94 26.80 -23.33
N LEU A 23 8.16 26.57 -24.62
CA LEU A 23 8.88 27.48 -25.50
C LEU A 23 8.02 28.68 -25.87
N LYS A 24 8.65 29.84 -26.04
CA LYS A 24 8.07 31.00 -26.72
C LYS A 24 8.42 30.94 -28.21
N ASP A 25 7.73 31.71 -29.05
CA ASP A 25 8.02 31.83 -30.49
C ASP A 25 9.51 32.06 -30.80
N THR A 26 10.18 32.90 -30.03
CA THR A 26 11.63 33.17 -30.08
C THR A 26 12.45 31.90 -29.84
N GLY A 27 12.09 31.11 -28.83
CA GLY A 27 12.71 29.83 -28.54
C GLY A 27 12.46 28.79 -29.61
N CYS A 28 11.22 28.69 -30.12
CA CYS A 28 10.88 27.81 -31.24
C CYS A 28 11.75 28.12 -32.47
N ARG A 29 11.87 29.40 -32.85
CA ARG A 29 12.75 29.83 -33.96
C ARG A 29 14.20 29.46 -33.72
N LYS A 30 14.75 29.72 -32.52
CA LYS A 30 16.13 29.33 -32.18
C LYS A 30 16.33 27.81 -32.28
N VAL A 31 15.41 27.02 -31.74
CA VAL A 31 15.48 25.55 -31.80
C VAL A 31 15.45 25.04 -33.25
N VAL A 32 14.65 25.65 -34.13
CA VAL A 32 14.63 25.28 -35.55
C VAL A 32 15.96 25.53 -36.24
N LEU A 33 16.60 26.66 -35.94
CA LEU A 33 17.84 27.13 -36.55
C LEU A 33 19.11 26.48 -35.97
N MET A 34 19.01 25.79 -34.82
CA MET A 34 20.14 25.06 -34.24
C MET A 34 20.61 23.95 -35.18
N ALA A 35 21.92 23.72 -35.22
CA ALA A 35 22.49 22.58 -35.93
C ALA A 35 21.98 21.26 -35.31
N LYS A 36 21.33 20.43 -36.13
CA LYS A 36 20.75 19.14 -35.74
C LYS A 36 21.52 18.01 -36.41
N PRO A 37 21.70 16.87 -35.73
CA PRO A 37 22.20 15.65 -36.37
C PRO A 37 21.27 15.23 -37.52
N SER A 38 21.83 14.62 -38.57
CA SER A 38 21.05 14.13 -39.72
C SER A 38 19.94 13.15 -39.34
N LEU A 39 20.11 12.39 -38.25
CA LEU A 39 19.07 11.50 -37.69
C LEU A 39 17.79 12.24 -37.24
N MET A 40 17.84 13.56 -37.00
CA MET A 40 16.65 14.33 -36.62
C MET A 40 15.89 14.90 -37.82
N ASN A 41 16.38 14.73 -39.05
CA ASN A 41 15.73 15.29 -40.24
C ASN A 41 14.38 14.64 -40.54
N SER A 42 14.13 13.42 -40.04
CA SER A 42 12.86 12.71 -40.16
C SER A 42 11.90 12.96 -38.99
N MET A 43 12.28 13.80 -38.02
CA MET A 43 11.43 14.10 -36.87
C MET A 43 10.60 15.36 -37.12
N ASP A 44 9.32 15.29 -36.79
CA ASP A 44 8.46 16.46 -36.83
C ASP A 44 8.93 17.55 -35.87
N THR A 45 8.78 18.80 -36.30
CA THR A 45 9.25 19.96 -35.54
C THR A 45 8.55 20.05 -34.18
N GLU A 46 7.26 19.69 -34.11
CA GLU A 46 6.51 19.61 -32.86
C GLU A 46 7.16 18.64 -31.86
N ARG A 47 7.53 17.44 -32.32
CA ARG A 47 8.23 16.44 -31.49
C ARG A 47 9.55 16.98 -30.96
N ILE A 48 10.29 17.75 -31.77
CA ILE A 48 11.54 18.41 -31.34
C ILE A 48 11.25 19.43 -30.23
N TYR A 49 10.23 20.27 -30.38
CA TYR A 49 9.84 21.25 -29.36
C TYR A 49 9.49 20.57 -28.04
N THR A 50 8.63 19.55 -28.07
CA THR A 50 8.23 18.81 -26.88
C THR A 50 9.43 18.21 -26.14
N GLN A 51 10.43 17.67 -26.87
CA GLN A 51 11.63 17.13 -26.24
C GLN A 51 12.53 18.22 -25.64
N VAL A 52 12.62 19.39 -26.28
CA VAL A 52 13.34 20.54 -25.71
C VAL A 52 12.65 21.06 -24.45
N GLU A 53 11.33 21.15 -24.44
CA GLU A 53 10.54 21.54 -23.26
C GLU A 53 10.70 20.56 -22.09
N LYS A 54 10.74 19.25 -22.38
CA LYS A 54 11.04 18.20 -21.38
C LYS A 54 12.45 18.34 -20.84
N ALA A 55 13.44 18.58 -21.70
CA ALA A 55 14.82 18.80 -21.27
C ALA A 55 14.97 20.08 -20.43
N LEU A 56 14.25 21.15 -20.76
CA LEU A 56 14.20 22.36 -19.95
C LEU A 56 13.53 22.08 -18.59
N THR A 57 12.44 21.32 -18.59
CA THR A 57 11.73 20.92 -17.37
C THR A 57 12.62 20.06 -16.46
N ALA A 58 13.28 19.02 -16.99
CA ALA A 58 14.26 18.21 -16.27
C ALA A 58 15.40 19.05 -15.66
N ARG A 59 15.81 20.12 -16.36
CA ARG A 59 16.85 21.03 -15.88
C ARG A 59 16.39 21.93 -14.73
N HIS A 60 15.19 22.50 -14.81
CA HIS A 60 14.72 23.52 -13.84
C HIS A 60 13.88 22.97 -12.70
N ALA A 61 13.19 21.84 -12.91
CA ALA A 61 12.20 21.33 -11.96
C ALA A 61 12.66 20.12 -11.13
N PHE A 62 13.79 19.51 -11.50
CA PHE A 62 14.30 18.31 -10.85
C PHE A 62 15.77 18.49 -10.49
N GLU A 63 16.09 18.31 -9.22
CA GLU A 63 17.42 18.48 -8.64
C GLU A 63 17.98 17.14 -8.18
N LYS A 64 19.26 16.89 -8.49
CA LYS A 64 20.01 15.76 -7.97
C LYS A 64 20.15 15.89 -6.44
N ASP A 65 20.09 14.77 -5.75
CA ASP A 65 20.14 14.62 -4.29
C ASP A 65 18.92 15.21 -3.55
N ARG A 66 17.89 15.62 -4.29
CA ARG A 66 16.59 16.07 -3.75
C ARG A 66 15.43 15.32 -4.37
N ASP A 67 15.27 15.37 -5.70
CA ASP A 67 14.18 14.71 -6.42
C ASP A 67 14.60 13.33 -6.96
N TYR A 68 15.91 13.13 -7.21
CA TYR A 68 16.51 11.85 -7.58
C TYR A 68 17.94 11.73 -7.07
N VAL A 69 18.43 10.49 -7.04
CA VAL A 69 19.86 10.15 -6.89
C VAL A 69 20.31 9.29 -8.06
N ILE A 70 21.62 9.18 -8.27
CA ILE A 70 22.20 8.28 -9.27
C ILE A 70 22.85 7.11 -8.53
N VAL A 71 22.41 5.89 -8.83
CA VAL A 71 22.94 4.65 -8.25
C VAL A 71 23.16 3.67 -9.40
N ASP A 72 24.36 3.09 -9.50
CA ASP A 72 24.76 2.17 -10.57
C ASP A 72 24.43 2.70 -11.98
N ASP A 73 24.78 3.97 -12.25
CA ASP A 73 24.48 4.70 -13.49
C ASP A 73 22.99 4.76 -13.86
N LYS A 74 22.08 4.65 -12.87
CA LYS A 74 20.64 4.80 -13.05
C LYS A 74 20.08 5.93 -12.21
N VAL A 75 19.17 6.69 -12.80
CA VAL A 75 18.39 7.71 -12.08
C VAL A 75 17.33 7.03 -11.24
N MET A 76 17.38 7.25 -9.93
CA MET A 76 16.43 6.69 -8.98
C MET A 76 15.64 7.80 -8.29
N ILE A 77 14.31 7.73 -8.35
CA ILE A 77 13.43 8.76 -7.79
C ILE A 77 13.51 8.73 -6.26
N VAL A 78 13.59 9.90 -5.63
CA VAL A 78 13.53 10.06 -4.19
C VAL A 78 12.13 10.53 -3.80
N ASP A 79 11.51 9.85 -2.84
CA ASP A 79 10.21 10.27 -2.27
C ASP A 79 10.40 11.53 -1.41
N GLU A 80 9.76 12.64 -1.80
CA GLU A 80 9.92 13.95 -1.14
C GLU A 80 9.56 13.95 0.36
N GLY A 81 8.64 13.08 0.78
CA GLY A 81 8.18 13.03 2.17
C GLY A 81 9.06 12.19 3.08
N THR A 82 9.67 11.14 2.54
CA THR A 82 10.40 10.12 3.32
C THR A 82 11.89 10.04 3.03
N GLY A 83 12.36 10.68 1.94
CA GLY A 83 13.74 10.58 1.47
C GLY A 83 14.13 9.18 0.97
N ARG A 84 13.16 8.28 0.77
CA ARG A 84 13.43 6.90 0.36
C ARG A 84 13.56 6.80 -1.16
N ILE A 85 14.48 5.94 -1.59
CA ILE A 85 14.69 5.61 -2.99
C ILE A 85 13.52 4.72 -3.47
N MET A 86 12.89 5.12 -4.57
CA MET A 86 11.77 4.41 -5.19
C MET A 86 12.23 3.55 -6.36
N ASP A 87 12.60 2.30 -6.06
CA ASP A 87 13.04 1.35 -7.07
C ASP A 87 11.91 0.99 -8.07
N GLY A 88 12.29 0.84 -9.34
CA GLY A 88 11.40 0.51 -10.45
C GLY A 88 10.47 1.63 -10.92
N ARG A 89 10.54 2.84 -10.34
CA ARG A 89 9.72 3.98 -10.77
C ARG A 89 10.46 4.88 -11.76
N LYS A 90 9.74 5.30 -12.81
CA LYS A 90 10.19 6.29 -13.79
C LYS A 90 9.17 7.40 -13.91
N TRP A 91 9.63 8.61 -14.22
CA TRP A 91 8.75 9.69 -14.66
C TRP A 91 8.21 9.40 -16.06
N GLN A 92 6.96 9.76 -16.30
CA GLN A 92 6.26 9.49 -17.55
C GLN A 92 6.67 10.45 -18.67
N ASP A 93 6.14 10.19 -19.87
CA ASP A 93 6.26 11.05 -21.06
C ASP A 93 7.69 11.43 -21.44
N GLY A 94 8.68 10.55 -21.25
CA GLY A 94 10.06 10.85 -21.63
C GLY A 94 10.81 11.78 -20.67
N LEU A 95 10.18 12.24 -19.58
CA LEU A 95 10.81 13.12 -18.60
C LEU A 95 11.96 12.41 -17.86
N HIS A 96 11.81 11.12 -17.59
CA HIS A 96 12.88 10.32 -16.97
C HIS A 96 14.10 10.26 -17.89
N GLN A 97 13.90 10.00 -19.19
CA GLN A 97 14.94 10.01 -20.20
C GLN A 97 15.61 11.38 -20.34
N ALA A 98 14.84 12.47 -20.20
CA ALA A 98 15.40 13.82 -20.19
C ALA A 98 16.32 14.07 -18.99
N ILE A 99 16.00 13.49 -17.82
CA ILE A 99 16.87 13.55 -16.62
C ILE A 99 18.10 12.65 -16.78
N GLU A 100 17.94 11.43 -17.31
CA GLU A 100 19.06 10.54 -17.63
C GLU A 100 20.05 11.24 -18.60
N ALA A 101 19.53 11.88 -19.65
CA ALA A 101 20.33 12.65 -20.61
C ALA A 101 20.97 13.90 -19.98
N LYS A 102 20.30 14.56 -19.02
CA LYS A 102 20.85 15.70 -18.26
C LYS A 102 22.06 15.27 -17.43
N GLU A 103 21.97 14.11 -16.79
CA GLU A 103 23.02 13.56 -15.91
C GLU A 103 24.09 12.75 -16.64
N LEU A 104 23.96 12.63 -17.98
CA LEU A 104 24.88 11.89 -18.83
C LEU A 104 25.01 10.39 -18.48
N VAL A 105 23.93 9.80 -17.96
CA VAL A 105 23.85 8.36 -17.69
C VAL A 105 23.19 7.62 -18.86
N PRO A 106 23.34 6.29 -18.99
CA PRO A 106 22.68 5.51 -20.03
C PRO A 106 21.17 5.75 -20.06
N ILE A 107 20.65 6.20 -21.21
CA ILE A 107 19.22 6.46 -21.39
C ILE A 107 18.50 5.12 -21.47
N THR A 108 17.54 4.92 -20.56
CA THR A 108 16.75 3.70 -20.54
C THR A 108 15.57 3.82 -21.49
N ALA A 109 15.22 2.70 -22.16
CA ALA A 109 14.07 2.66 -23.04
C ALA A 109 12.80 3.12 -22.32
N ALA A 110 11.97 3.89 -23.02
CA ALA A 110 10.66 4.27 -22.53
C ALA A 110 9.86 3.00 -22.23
N THR A 111 9.43 2.86 -20.98
CA THR A 111 8.53 1.79 -20.57
C THR A 111 7.11 2.25 -20.86
N GLY A 112 6.51 1.72 -21.91
CA GLY A 112 5.07 1.85 -22.19
C GLY A 112 4.29 0.66 -21.63
N GLU A 113 2.98 0.83 -21.48
CA GLU A 113 2.06 -0.31 -21.27
C GLU A 113 1.68 -0.85 -22.64
N ALA A 114 2.06 -2.09 -22.98
CA ALA A 114 1.66 -2.70 -24.26
C ALA A 114 0.23 -3.25 -24.22
N ALA A 115 -0.20 -3.71 -23.04
CA ALA A 115 -1.53 -4.25 -22.83
C ALA A 115 -1.98 -4.02 -21.40
N ARG A 116 -3.29 -3.84 -21.23
CA ARG A 116 -3.91 -3.65 -19.92
C ARG A 116 -5.24 -4.38 -19.82
N ILE A 117 -5.42 -5.07 -18.69
CA ILE A 117 -6.70 -5.66 -18.29
C ILE A 117 -6.90 -5.51 -16.79
N THR A 118 -8.13 -5.19 -16.36
CA THR A 118 -8.46 -5.20 -14.93
C THR A 118 -8.60 -6.63 -14.42
N VAL A 119 -8.26 -6.88 -13.16
CA VAL A 119 -8.46 -8.19 -12.51
C VAL A 119 -9.91 -8.66 -12.63
N GLN A 120 -10.86 -7.73 -12.55
CA GLN A 120 -12.28 -8.02 -12.69
C GLN A 120 -12.64 -8.50 -14.09
N SER A 121 -12.15 -7.83 -15.14
CA SER A 121 -12.36 -8.25 -16.53
C SER A 121 -11.68 -9.58 -16.81
N PHE A 122 -10.43 -9.74 -16.35
CA PHE A 122 -9.66 -10.97 -16.51
C PHE A 122 -10.41 -12.21 -16.01
N TYR A 123 -10.89 -12.20 -14.76
CA TYR A 123 -11.63 -13.34 -14.21
C TYR A 123 -13.02 -13.55 -14.83
N ARG A 124 -13.60 -12.54 -15.49
CA ARG A 124 -14.88 -12.68 -16.19
C ARG A 124 -14.77 -13.43 -17.51
N ASN A 125 -13.55 -13.61 -18.03
CA ASN A 125 -13.31 -14.35 -19.27
C ASN A 125 -13.34 -15.88 -19.07
N TYR A 126 -13.32 -16.35 -17.82
CA TYR A 126 -13.42 -17.78 -17.52
C TYR A 126 -14.88 -18.25 -17.61
N THR A 127 -15.12 -19.34 -18.36
CA THR A 127 -16.44 -20.00 -18.44
C THR A 127 -16.90 -20.48 -17.06
N ASN A 128 -15.99 -21.08 -16.29
CA ASN A 128 -16.23 -21.59 -14.96
C ASN A 128 -15.34 -20.86 -13.96
N LEU A 129 -15.97 -20.18 -12.99
CA LEU A 129 -15.25 -19.43 -11.95
C LEU A 129 -15.72 -19.88 -10.56
N CYS A 130 -14.80 -20.44 -9.79
CA CYS A 130 -14.99 -20.76 -8.38
C CYS A 130 -13.94 -20.06 -7.51
N GLY A 131 -14.20 -19.96 -6.21
CA GLY A 131 -13.23 -19.39 -5.28
C GLY A 131 -13.53 -19.73 -3.83
N MET A 132 -12.49 -19.79 -3.02
CA MET A 132 -12.58 -20.11 -1.60
C MET A 132 -11.95 -19.01 -0.74
N THR A 133 -12.62 -18.68 0.37
CA THR A 133 -12.07 -17.77 1.38
C THR A 133 -12.89 -17.85 2.67
N GLY A 134 -12.24 -17.70 3.82
CA GLY A 134 -12.93 -17.63 5.12
C GLY A 134 -13.75 -16.35 5.34
N THR A 135 -13.71 -15.38 4.42
CA THR A 135 -14.27 -14.03 4.67
C THR A 135 -15.08 -13.43 3.50
N ALA A 136 -15.73 -14.26 2.66
CA ALA A 136 -16.51 -13.80 1.50
C ALA A 136 -17.87 -13.16 1.85
N ILE A 137 -18.49 -13.51 2.99
CA ILE A 137 -19.87 -13.11 3.31
C ILE A 137 -20.12 -11.59 3.22
N PRO A 138 -19.27 -10.70 3.78
CA PRO A 138 -19.46 -9.26 3.65
C PRO A 138 -19.43 -8.77 2.18
N ALA A 139 -18.68 -9.46 1.32
CA ALA A 139 -18.52 -9.13 -0.10
C ALA A 139 -19.52 -9.87 -1.01
N LYS A 140 -20.46 -10.68 -0.47
CA LYS A 140 -21.39 -11.52 -1.24
C LYS A 140 -22.14 -10.75 -2.33
N ARG A 141 -22.64 -9.55 -2.03
CA ARG A 141 -23.37 -8.73 -3.01
C ARG A 141 -22.47 -8.24 -4.15
N GLU A 142 -21.21 -7.96 -3.85
CA GLU A 142 -20.22 -7.51 -4.83
C GLU A 142 -19.79 -8.67 -5.72
N LEU A 143 -19.42 -9.82 -5.12
CA LEU A 143 -19.05 -11.02 -5.86
C LEU A 143 -20.17 -11.49 -6.81
N ARG A 144 -21.42 -11.50 -6.34
CA ARG A 144 -22.57 -11.83 -7.19
C ARG A 144 -22.76 -10.84 -8.34
N LYS A 145 -22.56 -9.54 -8.09
CA LYS A 145 -22.78 -8.51 -9.12
C LYS A 145 -21.67 -8.48 -10.17
N THR A 146 -20.41 -8.62 -9.76
CA THR A 146 -19.26 -8.51 -10.65
C THR A 146 -18.96 -9.83 -11.37
N TYR A 147 -19.03 -10.95 -10.66
CA TYR A 147 -18.57 -12.25 -11.16
C TYR A 147 -19.69 -13.28 -11.31
N LYS A 148 -20.95 -12.90 -11.06
CA LYS A 148 -22.10 -13.84 -10.98
C LYS A 148 -21.91 -14.98 -9.97
N ALA A 149 -20.90 -14.87 -9.10
CA ALA A 149 -20.53 -15.90 -8.12
C ALA A 149 -21.42 -15.84 -6.88
N LYS A 150 -22.07 -16.96 -6.54
CA LYS A 150 -22.84 -17.13 -5.30
C LYS A 150 -21.87 -17.44 -4.15
N VAL A 151 -22.10 -16.83 -2.99
CA VAL A 151 -21.32 -17.12 -1.77
C VAL A 151 -22.14 -18.00 -0.84
N THR A 152 -21.61 -19.17 -0.56
CA THR A 152 -22.14 -20.16 0.39
C THR A 152 -21.21 -20.26 1.60
N ARG A 153 -21.77 -20.29 2.81
CA ARG A 153 -20.99 -20.49 4.04
C ARG A 153 -20.94 -21.98 4.33
N ILE A 154 -19.74 -22.56 4.24
CA ILE A 154 -19.50 -23.94 4.68
C ILE A 154 -19.41 -23.97 6.21
N PRO A 155 -20.09 -24.91 6.89
CA PRO A 155 -19.93 -25.11 8.33
C PRO A 155 -18.48 -25.42 8.69
N THR A 156 -18.07 -25.04 9.90
CA THR A 156 -16.74 -25.40 10.43
C THR A 156 -16.74 -26.85 10.88
N ASN A 157 -15.66 -27.58 10.62
CA ASN A 157 -15.47 -28.97 11.08
C ASN A 157 -15.68 -29.13 12.59
N ARG A 158 -15.11 -28.22 13.38
CA ARG A 158 -15.28 -28.14 14.84
C ARG A 158 -15.80 -26.77 15.24
N LYS A 159 -16.55 -26.71 16.35
CA LYS A 159 -17.11 -25.46 16.89
C LYS A 159 -15.99 -24.48 17.25
N CYS A 160 -16.08 -23.25 16.73
CA CYS A 160 -15.15 -22.19 17.09
C CYS A 160 -15.43 -21.68 18.53
N ILE A 161 -14.43 -21.78 19.41
CA ILE A 161 -14.50 -21.33 20.81
C ILE A 161 -13.66 -20.07 21.08
N ARG A 162 -13.33 -19.31 20.03
CA ARG A 162 -12.48 -18.12 20.12
C ARG A 162 -13.08 -17.04 21.03
N LYS A 163 -12.27 -16.50 21.95
CA LYS A 163 -12.68 -15.43 22.87
C LYS A 163 -12.19 -14.06 22.39
N GLY A 164 -13.11 -13.10 22.22
CA GLY A 164 -12.76 -11.70 21.93
C GLY A 164 -12.65 -10.89 23.22
N LYS A 165 -11.48 -10.27 23.46
CA LYS A 165 -11.31 -9.33 24.58
C LYS A 165 -11.81 -7.93 24.21
N SER A 166 -12.07 -7.09 25.21
CA SER A 166 -12.47 -5.70 24.99
C SER A 166 -11.37 -4.92 24.27
N VAL A 167 -11.78 -4.16 23.25
CA VAL A 167 -10.93 -3.20 22.54
C VAL A 167 -10.37 -2.18 23.52
N ARG A 168 -9.06 -1.94 23.45
CA ARG A 168 -8.37 -0.89 24.20
C ARG A 168 -7.98 0.23 23.23
N ILE A 169 -8.17 1.47 23.65
CA ILE A 169 -8.02 2.63 22.77
C ILE A 169 -7.15 3.64 23.46
N PHE A 170 -6.20 4.23 22.77
CA PHE A 170 -5.20 5.11 23.36
C PHE A 170 -5.20 6.47 22.65
N LYS A 171 -4.74 7.49 23.37
CA LYS A 171 -4.58 8.82 22.79
C LYS A 171 -3.38 8.91 21.84
N THR A 172 -2.29 8.21 22.17
CA THR A 172 -1.01 8.25 21.45
C THR A 172 -0.52 6.86 21.05
N GLN A 173 0.29 6.78 19.98
CA GLN A 173 0.97 5.55 19.55
C GLN A 173 1.87 4.99 20.64
N GLU A 174 2.59 5.85 21.35
CA GLU A 174 3.50 5.45 22.43
C GLU A 174 2.78 4.72 23.57
N ALA A 175 1.69 5.31 24.08
CA ALA A 175 0.88 4.68 25.13
C ALA A 175 0.31 3.33 24.65
N LYS A 176 -0.12 3.25 23.38
CA LYS A 176 -0.59 2.01 22.77
C LYS A 176 0.52 0.94 22.75
N ARG A 177 1.73 1.27 22.27
CA ARG A 177 2.87 0.33 22.19
C ARG A 177 3.28 -0.17 23.58
N ASN A 178 3.35 0.72 24.56
CA ASN A 178 3.65 0.36 25.95
C ASN A 178 2.59 -0.59 26.54
N ALA A 179 1.31 -0.37 26.24
CA ALA A 179 0.23 -1.24 26.67
C ALA A 179 0.25 -2.61 25.95
N ILE A 180 0.59 -2.65 24.67
CA ILE A 180 0.80 -3.91 23.91
C ILE A 180 1.95 -4.69 24.52
N ALA A 181 3.11 -4.05 24.74
CA ALA A 181 4.28 -4.70 25.33
C ALA A 181 3.99 -5.28 26.72
N GLY A 182 3.23 -4.57 27.56
CA GLY A 182 2.79 -5.08 28.86
C GLY A 182 1.89 -6.32 28.75
N GLU A 183 0.95 -6.33 27.80
CA GLU A 183 0.09 -7.49 27.56
C GLU A 183 0.88 -8.68 26.99
N VAL A 184 1.85 -8.43 26.11
CA VAL A 184 2.74 -9.46 25.55
C VAL A 184 3.54 -10.13 26.66
N VAL A 185 4.20 -9.36 27.53
CA VAL A 185 4.96 -9.92 28.67
C VAL A 185 4.06 -10.79 29.56
N ARG A 186 2.83 -10.35 29.85
CA ARG A 186 1.88 -11.12 30.68
C ARG A 186 1.49 -12.45 30.02
N LEU A 187 1.28 -12.45 28.71
CA LEU A 187 0.85 -13.63 27.95
C LEU A 187 2.00 -14.63 27.73
N VAL A 188 3.22 -14.12 27.47
CA VAL A 188 4.44 -14.96 27.37
C VAL A 188 4.72 -15.65 28.70
N LYS A 189 4.63 -14.93 29.83
CA LYS A 189 4.73 -15.53 31.18
C LYS A 189 3.66 -16.59 31.45
N ALA A 190 2.50 -16.48 30.81
CA ALA A 190 1.44 -17.49 30.88
C ALA A 190 1.64 -18.66 29.90
N GLY A 191 2.77 -18.75 29.20
CA GLY A 191 3.11 -19.83 28.26
C GLY A 191 2.40 -19.75 26.91
N ARG A 192 1.77 -18.63 26.57
CA ARG A 192 0.97 -18.51 25.33
C ARG A 192 1.81 -18.07 24.14
N ALA A 193 1.45 -18.57 22.96
CA ALA A 193 1.90 -18.04 21.68
C ALA A 193 1.14 -16.75 21.31
N ILE A 194 1.82 -15.82 20.64
CA ILE A 194 1.26 -14.51 20.29
C ILE A 194 1.55 -14.16 18.82
N LEU A 195 0.50 -13.75 18.11
CA LEU A 195 0.60 -13.17 16.78
C LEU A 195 0.16 -11.71 16.84
N ILE A 196 1.02 -10.78 16.41
CA ILE A 196 0.76 -9.35 16.40
C ILE A 196 0.64 -8.89 14.94
N GLY A 197 -0.52 -8.35 14.56
CA GLY A 197 -0.73 -7.77 13.23
C GLY A 197 -0.55 -6.25 13.25
N THR A 198 0.36 -5.75 12.41
CA THR A 198 0.69 -4.33 12.25
C THR A 198 0.34 -3.83 10.84
N PRO A 199 0.12 -2.53 10.62
CA PRO A 199 -0.25 -2.01 9.29
C PRO A 199 0.93 -1.83 8.33
N SER A 200 2.15 -1.66 8.86
CA SER A 200 3.33 -1.30 8.08
C SER A 200 4.61 -1.90 8.66
N VAL A 201 5.69 -1.94 7.86
CA VAL A 201 7.00 -2.47 8.29
C VAL A 201 7.57 -1.61 9.41
N GLU A 202 7.46 -0.28 9.29
CA GLU A 202 7.90 0.67 10.31
C GLU A 202 7.18 0.44 11.65
N ALA A 203 5.87 0.17 11.62
CA ALA A 203 5.12 -0.17 12.83
C ALA A 203 5.60 -1.49 13.47
N SER A 204 5.98 -2.48 12.66
CA SER A 204 6.56 -3.75 13.14
C SER A 204 7.90 -3.53 13.82
N GLU A 205 8.82 -2.82 13.16
CA GLU A 205 10.16 -2.55 13.69
C GLU A 205 10.11 -1.72 14.97
N SER A 206 9.28 -0.67 14.98
CA SER A 206 9.08 0.18 16.16
C SER A 206 8.53 -0.61 17.35
N LEU A 207 7.56 -1.50 17.12
CA LEU A 207 7.04 -2.36 18.18
C LEU A 207 8.07 -3.40 18.64
N SER A 208 8.82 -3.98 17.72
CA SER A 208 9.88 -4.93 18.03
C SER A 208 10.96 -4.31 18.91
N ALA A 209 11.33 -3.06 18.68
CA ALA A 209 12.27 -2.33 19.53
C ALA A 209 11.76 -2.19 20.98
N VAL A 210 10.47 -1.85 21.16
CA VAL A 210 9.85 -1.74 22.49
C VAL A 210 9.75 -3.11 23.18
N LEU A 211 9.50 -4.19 22.42
CA LEU A 211 9.49 -5.56 22.97
C LEU A 211 10.88 -6.01 23.39
N LYS A 212 11.92 -5.68 22.61
CA LYS A 212 13.32 -5.99 22.93
C LYS A 212 13.79 -5.31 24.22
N GLN A 213 13.34 -4.09 24.49
CA GLN A 213 13.59 -3.40 25.77
C GLN A 213 12.97 -4.13 26.99
N ARG A 214 12.03 -5.06 26.77
CA ARG A 214 11.41 -5.89 27.80
C ARG A 214 11.82 -7.35 27.74
N ASP A 215 12.96 -7.63 27.09
CA ASP A 215 13.53 -8.97 26.94
C ASP A 215 12.59 -9.97 26.22
N ILE A 216 11.86 -9.47 25.22
CA ILE A 216 11.01 -10.29 24.34
C ILE A 216 11.60 -10.27 22.93
N ASP A 217 12.14 -11.40 22.47
CA ASP A 217 12.57 -11.59 21.07
C ASP A 217 11.36 -11.89 20.17
N ALA A 218 11.00 -10.92 19.33
CA ALA A 218 9.88 -11.02 18.40
C ALA A 218 10.37 -11.28 16.97
N ARG A 219 9.76 -12.24 16.28
CA ARG A 219 10.07 -12.56 14.87
C ARG A 219 9.16 -11.76 13.93
N ILE A 220 9.75 -10.95 13.05
CA ILE A 220 9.02 -10.08 12.12
C ILE A 220 8.83 -10.78 10.76
N LEU A 221 7.63 -10.67 10.19
CA LEU A 221 7.26 -11.12 8.85
C LEU A 221 6.86 -9.90 8.01
N ASN A 222 7.60 -9.63 6.93
CA ASN A 222 7.45 -8.40 6.12
C ASN A 222 6.87 -8.62 4.71
N ALA A 223 6.40 -9.83 4.39
CA ALA A 223 5.90 -10.27 3.08
C ALA A 223 6.95 -10.16 1.94
N ARG A 224 8.25 -10.29 2.25
CA ARG A 224 9.34 -10.21 1.26
C ARG A 224 9.81 -11.57 0.74
N TYR A 225 9.86 -12.59 1.60
CA TYR A 225 10.41 -13.91 1.27
C TYR A 225 9.42 -15.01 1.70
N HIS A 226 8.57 -15.45 0.79
CA HIS A 226 7.43 -16.32 1.15
C HIS A 226 7.83 -17.69 1.73
N GLU A 227 8.91 -18.30 1.27
CA GLU A 227 9.37 -19.60 1.77
C GLU A 227 9.90 -19.51 3.20
N GLN A 228 10.81 -18.58 3.47
CA GLN A 228 11.35 -18.34 4.82
C GLN A 228 10.24 -17.91 5.82
N GLU A 229 9.25 -17.16 5.35
CA GLU A 229 8.10 -16.77 6.18
C GLU A 229 7.24 -17.98 6.58
N ALA A 230 7.12 -18.99 5.73
CA ALA A 230 6.36 -20.19 6.06
C ALA A 230 6.99 -20.94 7.24
N ASP A 231 8.32 -21.04 7.28
CA ASP A 231 9.06 -21.68 8.37
C ASP A 231 8.85 -20.93 9.68
N ILE A 232 8.96 -19.60 9.67
CA ILE A 232 8.73 -18.78 10.86
C ILE A 232 7.28 -18.92 11.36
N VAL A 233 6.31 -18.93 10.45
CA VAL A 233 4.88 -19.08 10.80
C VAL A 233 4.58 -20.47 11.37
N SER A 234 5.24 -21.51 10.88
CA SER A 234 5.08 -22.88 11.40
C SER A 234 5.49 -22.99 12.88
N GLN A 235 6.50 -22.21 13.29
CA GLN A 235 6.99 -22.15 14.67
C GLN A 235 6.22 -21.16 15.55
N ALA A 236 5.34 -20.34 14.96
CA ALA A 236 4.64 -19.28 15.69
C ALA A 236 3.67 -19.80 16.77
N GLY A 237 3.31 -21.08 16.75
CA GLY A 237 2.45 -21.72 17.76
C GLY A 237 3.17 -22.40 18.92
N GLN A 238 4.49 -22.22 19.02
CA GLN A 238 5.31 -22.75 20.13
C GLN A 238 5.20 -21.87 21.39
N PRO A 239 5.49 -22.42 22.59
CA PRO A 239 5.36 -21.70 23.87
C PRO A 239 6.18 -20.42 23.92
N GLY A 240 5.57 -19.34 24.39
CA GLY A 240 6.24 -18.03 24.54
C GLY A 240 6.66 -17.36 23.23
N ARG A 241 6.37 -17.93 22.06
CA ARG A 241 6.72 -17.31 20.78
C ARG A 241 5.89 -16.06 20.51
N VAL A 242 6.58 -15.01 20.08
CA VAL A 242 5.99 -13.74 19.64
C VAL A 242 6.33 -13.51 18.18
N THR A 243 5.30 -13.45 17.35
CA THR A 243 5.45 -13.22 15.90
C THR A 243 4.73 -11.93 15.52
N ILE A 244 5.42 -11.03 14.83
CA ILE A 244 4.86 -9.78 14.31
C ILE A 244 4.68 -9.94 12.79
N ALA A 245 3.46 -9.79 12.29
CA ALA A 245 3.14 -9.88 10.88
C ALA A 245 2.71 -8.51 10.36
N THR A 246 3.48 -7.96 9.41
CA THR A 246 3.08 -6.77 8.68
C THR A 246 1.93 -7.10 7.74
N ASN A 247 0.83 -6.37 7.88
CA ASN A 247 -0.46 -6.59 7.23
C ASN A 247 -0.98 -8.02 7.42
N MET A 248 -0.70 -8.87 6.44
CA MET A 248 -1.13 -10.27 6.39
C MET A 248 0.01 -11.18 5.92
N ALA A 249 1.27 -10.82 6.21
CA ALA A 249 2.43 -11.67 5.96
C ALA A 249 2.23 -13.08 6.56
N GLY A 250 2.80 -14.11 5.92
CA GLY A 250 2.50 -15.50 6.28
C GLY A 250 1.07 -15.95 5.92
N ARG A 251 0.45 -15.37 4.88
CA ARG A 251 -0.85 -15.83 4.37
C ARG A 251 -0.73 -17.12 3.57
N GLY A 252 -1.58 -18.09 3.91
CA GLY A 252 -1.58 -19.43 3.31
C GLY A 252 -1.03 -20.48 4.27
N THR A 253 -0.10 -20.10 5.16
CA THR A 253 0.50 -21.01 6.13
C THR A 253 -0.29 -21.09 7.42
N ASP A 254 -0.42 -22.31 7.94
CA ASP A 254 -1.17 -22.58 9.16
C ASP A 254 -0.30 -22.56 10.41
N ILE A 255 -0.76 -21.84 11.45
CA ILE A 255 -0.11 -21.83 12.77
C ILE A 255 -0.66 -22.99 13.58
N LEU A 256 0.13 -24.06 13.71
CA LEU A 256 -0.19 -25.22 14.52
C LEU A 256 0.26 -24.97 15.96
N LEU A 257 -0.59 -25.30 16.93
CA LEU A 257 -0.31 -25.07 18.34
C LEU A 257 0.35 -26.28 18.98
N ASP A 258 1.40 -26.03 19.75
CA ASP A 258 1.94 -27.01 20.68
C ASP A 258 0.90 -27.35 21.77
N GLU A 259 0.97 -28.56 22.32
CA GLU A 259 0.04 -29.02 23.35
C GLU A 259 0.08 -28.15 24.61
N SER A 260 1.27 -27.68 25.01
CA SER A 260 1.40 -26.79 26.16
C SER A 260 0.75 -25.42 25.90
N VAL A 261 0.85 -24.91 24.67
CA VAL A 261 0.16 -23.67 24.25
C VAL A 261 -1.36 -23.86 24.24
N ARG A 262 -1.84 -25.01 23.79
CA ARG A 262 -3.28 -25.36 23.83
C ARG A 262 -3.80 -25.31 25.27
N LYS A 263 -3.09 -25.94 26.22
CA LYS A 263 -3.41 -25.91 27.66
C LYS A 263 -3.34 -24.50 28.26
N ALA A 264 -2.37 -23.67 27.83
CA ALA A 264 -2.23 -22.27 28.25
C ALA A 264 -3.31 -21.32 27.67
N GLY A 265 -4.25 -21.84 26.87
CA GLY A 265 -5.36 -21.08 26.31
C GLY A 265 -5.19 -20.66 24.84
N GLY A 266 -4.17 -21.20 24.16
CA GLY A 266 -3.93 -21.11 22.73
C GLY A 266 -3.37 -19.78 22.24
N LEU A 267 -3.27 -19.65 20.91
CA LEU A 267 -2.77 -18.44 20.24
C LEU A 267 -3.58 -17.21 20.65
N HIS A 268 -2.88 -16.14 21.03
CA HIS A 268 -3.45 -14.82 21.23
C HIS A 268 -3.10 -13.90 20.05
N VAL A 269 -4.12 -13.33 19.39
CA VAL A 269 -3.93 -12.40 18.29
C VAL A 269 -4.10 -10.97 18.78
N ILE A 270 -3.06 -10.15 18.64
CA ILE A 270 -3.09 -8.72 18.92
C ILE A 270 -3.20 -7.99 17.57
N ALA A 271 -4.28 -7.25 17.39
CA ALA A 271 -4.40 -6.31 16.27
C ALA A 271 -4.00 -4.92 16.77
N THR A 272 -2.89 -4.38 16.25
CA THR A 272 -2.38 -3.06 16.68
C THR A 272 -3.09 -1.90 16.01
N GLU A 273 -4.00 -2.21 15.08
CA GLU A 273 -4.82 -1.26 14.34
C GLU A 273 -6.04 -1.98 13.74
N MET A 274 -7.06 -1.22 13.35
CA MET A 274 -8.14 -1.70 12.49
C MET A 274 -7.80 -1.41 11.02
N HIS A 275 -7.93 -2.41 10.15
CA HIS A 275 -7.68 -2.22 8.73
C HIS A 275 -8.80 -1.42 8.06
N SER A 276 -8.56 -0.98 6.83
CA SER A 276 -9.56 -0.29 5.99
C SER A 276 -10.82 -1.12 5.71
N SER A 277 -10.78 -2.43 5.94
CA SER A 277 -11.96 -3.30 5.87
C SER A 277 -12.00 -4.32 7.00
N LYS A 278 -13.19 -4.53 7.54
CA LYS A 278 -13.51 -5.56 8.54
C LYS A 278 -13.17 -6.96 8.05
N ARG A 279 -13.14 -7.16 6.72
CA ARG A 279 -12.76 -8.44 6.12
C ARG A 279 -11.32 -8.82 6.47
N ILE A 280 -10.40 -7.85 6.44
CA ILE A 280 -8.97 -8.06 6.71
C ILE A 280 -8.76 -8.30 8.21
N ASP A 281 -9.41 -7.49 9.06
CA ASP A 281 -9.42 -7.72 10.52
C ASP A 281 -9.88 -9.14 10.88
N ARG A 282 -10.92 -9.65 10.20
CA ARG A 282 -11.40 -11.03 10.40
C ARG A 282 -10.41 -12.08 9.92
N GLN A 283 -9.57 -11.79 8.93
CA GLN A 283 -8.53 -12.71 8.48
C GLN A 283 -7.42 -12.82 9.52
N LEU A 284 -7.00 -11.70 10.11
CA LEU A 284 -6.04 -11.68 11.21
C LEU A 284 -6.58 -12.41 12.44
N VAL A 285 -7.78 -12.05 12.91
CA VAL A 285 -8.45 -12.71 14.04
C VAL A 285 -8.71 -14.21 13.77
N GLY A 286 -8.91 -14.58 12.50
CA GLY A 286 -9.11 -15.94 12.06
C GLY A 286 -7.87 -16.85 12.14
N ARG A 287 -6.69 -16.29 12.46
CA ARG A 287 -5.46 -17.07 12.68
C ARG A 287 -5.48 -17.84 14.00
N ALA A 288 -6.25 -17.40 14.99
CA ALA A 288 -6.44 -18.11 16.25
C ALA A 288 -7.68 -19.01 16.25
N ALA A 289 -7.67 -20.01 17.15
CA ALA A 289 -8.77 -20.94 17.41
C ALA A 289 -9.22 -21.75 16.18
N ARG A 290 -8.25 -22.37 15.51
CA ARG A 290 -8.49 -23.24 14.36
C ARG A 290 -8.86 -24.64 14.83
N GLN A 291 -9.71 -25.33 14.07
CA GLN A 291 -10.16 -26.70 14.39
C GLN A 291 -10.64 -26.87 15.85
N GLY A 292 -11.31 -25.86 16.40
CA GLY A 292 -11.82 -25.89 17.77
C GLY A 292 -10.78 -25.63 18.87
N ASP A 293 -9.53 -25.32 18.50
CA ASP A 293 -8.51 -24.93 19.46
C ASP A 293 -8.94 -23.71 20.30
N PRO A 294 -8.47 -23.61 21.55
CA PRO A 294 -8.61 -22.38 22.31
C PRO A 294 -7.81 -21.27 21.63
N GLY A 295 -8.27 -20.04 21.82
CA GLY A 295 -7.61 -18.88 21.24
C GLY A 295 -8.37 -17.62 21.56
N SER A 296 -7.67 -16.50 21.49
CA SER A 296 -8.29 -15.21 21.76
C SER A 296 -7.70 -14.10 20.91
N PHE A 297 -8.38 -12.97 20.86
CA PHE A 297 -7.88 -11.79 20.16
C PHE A 297 -8.21 -10.51 20.92
N GLN A 298 -7.43 -9.47 20.70
CA GLN A 298 -7.64 -8.15 21.24
C GLN A 298 -7.18 -7.06 20.26
N PHE A 299 -7.94 -5.98 20.17
CA PHE A 299 -7.55 -4.79 19.41
C PHE A 299 -7.00 -3.72 20.35
N PHE A 300 -5.90 -3.11 19.93
CA PHE A 300 -5.28 -1.95 20.54
C PHE A 300 -5.27 -0.86 19.49
N LEU A 301 -5.99 0.23 19.71
CA LEU A 301 -6.19 1.31 18.74
C LEU A 301 -5.65 2.64 19.27
N SER A 302 -5.26 3.55 18.40
CA SER A 302 -4.82 4.90 18.76
C SER A 302 -5.53 5.97 17.93
N LEU A 303 -5.74 7.15 18.49
CA LEU A 303 -6.19 8.31 17.71
C LEU A 303 -5.13 8.84 16.71
N GLU A 304 -3.95 8.23 16.70
CA GLU A 304 -2.85 8.46 15.75
C GLU A 304 -2.68 7.30 14.75
N ASP A 305 -3.64 6.37 14.69
CA ASP A 305 -3.62 5.23 13.75
C ASP A 305 -3.75 5.68 12.29
N GLU A 306 -3.13 4.92 11.37
CA GLU A 306 -3.12 5.21 9.94
C GLU A 306 -4.54 5.21 9.34
N LEU A 307 -5.45 4.39 9.87
CA LEU A 307 -6.86 4.31 9.51
C LEU A 307 -7.54 5.69 9.55
N LEU A 308 -7.14 6.54 10.50
CA LEU A 308 -7.76 7.85 10.69
C LEU A 308 -7.24 8.91 9.70
N ARG A 309 -6.14 8.64 8.98
CA ARG A 309 -5.59 9.55 7.96
C ARG A 309 -6.55 9.83 6.80
N CYS A 310 -7.55 8.98 6.59
CA CYS A 310 -8.58 9.20 5.58
C CYS A 310 -9.61 10.28 5.98
N ARG A 311 -9.51 10.84 7.20
CA ARG A 311 -10.39 11.90 7.70
C ARG A 311 -9.67 13.23 7.63
N GLU A 312 -10.45 14.31 7.60
CA GLU A 312 -9.92 15.66 7.63
C GLU A 312 -9.00 15.88 8.84
N PRO A 313 -7.76 16.37 8.65
CA PRO A 313 -6.83 16.57 9.75
C PRO A 313 -7.41 17.42 10.89
N ARG A 314 -8.20 18.44 10.56
CA ARG A 314 -8.92 19.30 11.53
C ARG A 314 -9.91 18.50 12.39
N GLU A 315 -10.63 17.54 11.79
CA GLU A 315 -11.57 16.68 12.52
C GLU A 315 -10.84 15.79 13.53
N VAL A 316 -9.77 15.13 13.08
CA VAL A 316 -8.97 14.22 13.92
C VAL A 316 -8.30 14.98 15.05
N LEU A 317 -7.74 16.17 14.78
CA LEU A 317 -7.12 17.02 15.78
C LEU A 317 -8.14 17.48 16.84
N ARG A 318 -9.32 17.92 16.41
CA ARG A 318 -10.41 18.29 17.34
C ARG A 318 -10.81 17.10 18.23
N ARG A 319 -10.94 15.91 17.66
CA ARG A 319 -11.23 14.67 18.42
C ARG A 319 -10.13 14.36 19.42
N ARG A 320 -8.85 14.46 19.03
CA ARG A 320 -7.70 14.27 19.92
C ARG A 320 -7.66 15.28 21.07
N ARG A 321 -8.04 16.54 20.84
CA ARG A 321 -8.15 17.56 21.90
C ARG A 321 -9.24 17.23 22.92
N MET A 322 -10.38 16.73 22.47
CA MET A 322 -11.48 16.30 23.37
C MET A 322 -11.21 14.95 24.06
N ALA A 323 -10.15 14.23 23.68
CA ALA A 323 -9.83 12.94 24.24
C ALA A 323 -9.17 13.10 25.62
N LEU A 324 -9.87 12.65 26.66
CA LEU A 324 -9.42 12.59 28.04
C LEU A 324 -8.94 11.17 28.38
N PRO A 325 -7.64 10.88 28.33
CA PRO A 325 -7.10 9.58 28.70
C PRO A 325 -6.93 9.44 30.21
N ASN A 326 -6.89 8.20 30.68
CA ASN A 326 -6.42 7.91 32.03
C ASN A 326 -4.89 8.05 32.13
N LYS A 327 -4.32 7.79 33.33
CA LYS A 327 -2.86 7.85 33.56
C LYS A 327 -2.03 6.97 32.62
N ALA A 328 -2.60 5.87 32.11
CA ALA A 328 -1.95 4.96 31.16
C ALA A 328 -2.14 5.37 29.68
N GLY A 329 -2.74 6.53 29.41
CA GLY A 329 -3.02 7.01 28.05
C GLY A 329 -4.25 6.36 27.39
N GLU A 330 -5.01 5.54 28.12
CA GLU A 330 -6.15 4.78 27.61
C GLU A 330 -7.45 5.62 27.69
N LEU A 331 -8.24 5.53 26.63
CA LEU A 331 -9.50 6.22 26.40
C LEU A 331 -10.68 5.28 26.67
N GLY A 332 -11.83 5.87 27.00
CA GLY A 332 -13.07 5.11 27.22
C GLY A 332 -13.53 4.30 25.99
N ARG A 333 -14.16 3.15 26.23
CA ARG A 333 -14.65 2.22 25.18
C ARG A 333 -15.58 2.87 24.15
N GLY A 334 -16.24 3.97 24.49
CA GLY A 334 -17.10 4.74 23.58
C GLY A 334 -16.40 5.19 22.31
N TRP A 335 -15.08 5.41 22.36
CA TRP A 335 -14.26 5.78 21.20
C TRP A 335 -14.23 4.71 20.11
N HIS A 336 -14.52 3.44 20.43
CA HIS A 336 -14.55 2.35 19.43
C HIS A 336 -15.57 2.64 18.31
N ARG A 337 -16.68 3.32 18.64
CA ARG A 337 -17.69 3.70 17.65
C ARG A 337 -17.13 4.63 16.57
N TYR A 338 -16.12 5.44 16.89
CA TYR A 338 -15.47 6.31 15.92
C TYR A 338 -14.70 5.51 14.87
N PHE A 339 -13.84 4.58 15.30
CA PHE A 339 -13.09 3.69 14.40
C PHE A 339 -14.02 2.86 13.50
N LEU A 340 -15.11 2.32 14.06
CA LEU A 340 -16.11 1.58 13.27
C LEU A 340 -16.80 2.46 12.20
N LYS A 341 -17.04 3.74 12.50
CA LYS A 341 -17.59 4.69 11.50
C LYS A 341 -16.58 4.97 10.40
N VAL A 342 -15.31 5.18 10.75
CA VAL A 342 -14.22 5.42 9.79
C VAL A 342 -14.01 4.21 8.87
N GLN A 343 -13.94 3.01 9.43
CA GLN A 343 -13.80 1.77 8.65
C GLN A 343 -14.98 1.59 7.67
N ARG A 344 -16.23 1.81 8.11
CA ARG A 344 -17.40 1.73 7.20
C ARG A 344 -17.36 2.78 6.09
N PHE A 345 -16.88 3.98 6.41
CA PHE A 345 -16.69 5.04 5.43
C PHE A 345 -15.69 4.60 4.35
N LEU A 346 -14.52 4.09 4.74
CA LEU A 346 -13.51 3.56 3.82
C LEU A 346 -14.05 2.41 2.97
N GLU A 347 -14.75 1.43 3.57
CA GLU A 347 -15.36 0.33 2.82
C GLU A 347 -16.34 0.83 1.74
N LYS A 348 -17.16 1.85 2.07
CA LYS A 348 -18.09 2.48 1.13
C LYS A 348 -17.33 3.21 0.02
N THR A 349 -16.30 3.96 0.36
CA THR A 349 -15.46 4.69 -0.60
C THR A 349 -14.75 3.75 -1.56
N HIS A 350 -14.06 2.72 -1.05
CA HIS A 350 -13.38 1.71 -1.88
C HIS A 350 -14.37 0.97 -2.78
N ARG A 351 -15.57 0.66 -2.28
CA ARG A 351 -16.62 0.06 -3.11
C ARG A 351 -17.11 0.99 -4.22
N LYS A 352 -17.19 2.30 -3.98
CA LYS A 352 -17.54 3.30 -5.00
C LYS A 352 -16.44 3.37 -6.06
N GLN A 353 -15.17 3.44 -5.65
CA GLN A 353 -14.01 3.45 -6.56
C GLN A 353 -14.00 2.22 -7.46
N ARG A 354 -14.13 1.01 -6.90
CA ARG A 354 -14.17 -0.23 -7.70
C ARG A 354 -15.32 -0.26 -8.70
N LYS A 355 -16.49 0.29 -8.35
CA LYS A 355 -17.61 0.42 -9.30
C LYS A 355 -17.32 1.45 -10.40
N GLY A 356 -16.67 2.56 -10.05
CA GLY A 356 -16.26 3.59 -11.01
C GLY A 356 -15.29 3.02 -12.04
N LEU A 357 -14.25 2.33 -11.56
CA LEU A 357 -13.26 1.66 -12.41
C LEU A 357 -13.91 0.64 -13.35
N LEU A 358 -14.86 -0.17 -12.87
CA LEU A 358 -15.61 -1.10 -13.74
C LEU A 358 -16.48 -0.39 -14.79
N LYS A 359 -17.03 0.79 -14.48
CA LYS A 359 -17.84 1.56 -15.43
C LYS A 359 -16.94 2.17 -16.51
N GLN A 360 -15.82 2.75 -16.11
CA GLN A 360 -14.82 3.31 -17.02
C GLN A 360 -14.26 2.22 -17.94
N GLU A 361 -13.88 1.07 -17.38
CA GLU A 361 -13.36 -0.05 -18.15
C GLU A 361 -14.39 -0.54 -19.17
N ARG A 362 -15.67 -0.70 -18.79
CA ARG A 362 -16.71 -1.09 -19.74
C ARG A 362 -16.83 -0.12 -20.91
N HIS A 363 -16.83 1.19 -20.63
CA HIS A 363 -16.93 2.20 -21.67
C HIS A 363 -15.71 2.17 -22.60
N ARG A 364 -14.52 1.96 -22.04
CA ARG A 364 -13.28 1.79 -22.80
C ARG A 364 -13.35 0.59 -23.73
N LEU A 365 -13.77 -0.58 -23.23
CA LEU A 365 -13.91 -1.79 -24.04
C LEU A 365 -14.90 -1.56 -25.20
N GLU A 366 -16.07 -0.98 -24.92
CA GLU A 366 -17.08 -0.66 -25.93
C GLU A 366 -16.55 0.34 -26.99
N GLN A 367 -15.75 1.33 -26.60
CA GLN A 367 -15.11 2.26 -27.54
C GLN A 367 -14.11 1.57 -28.48
N TYR A 368 -13.24 0.72 -27.94
CA TYR A 368 -12.25 -0.01 -28.73
C TYR A 368 -12.92 -1.00 -29.69
N GLU A 369 -13.95 -1.73 -29.23
CA GLU A 369 -14.75 -2.62 -30.07
C GLU A 369 -15.41 -1.84 -31.23
N ASN A 370 -15.99 -0.67 -30.96
CA ASN A 370 -16.60 0.19 -31.99
C ASN A 370 -15.57 0.74 -33.00
N MET A 371 -14.30 0.88 -32.61
CA MET A 371 -13.20 1.28 -33.48
C MET A 371 -12.58 0.10 -34.26
N GLY A 372 -13.02 -1.14 -34.01
CA GLY A 372 -12.42 -2.33 -34.60
C GLY A 372 -11.03 -2.66 -34.05
N LEU A 373 -10.70 -2.16 -32.85
CA LEU A 373 -9.41 -2.36 -32.19
C LEU A 373 -9.50 -3.44 -31.11
N ASP A 374 -8.39 -4.13 -30.83
CA ASP A 374 -8.30 -5.03 -29.67
C ASP A 374 -8.39 -4.19 -28.37
N PRO A 375 -9.38 -4.43 -27.51
CA PRO A 375 -9.63 -3.59 -26.35
C PRO A 375 -8.62 -3.79 -25.20
N TYR A 376 -7.73 -4.78 -25.30
CA TYR A 376 -6.69 -5.06 -24.33
C TYR A 376 -5.31 -4.52 -24.73
N LEU A 377 -5.10 -4.23 -26.01
CA LEU A 377 -3.86 -3.64 -26.51
C LEU A 377 -3.92 -2.12 -26.37
N GLU A 378 -2.86 -1.52 -25.83
CA GLU A 378 -2.66 -0.08 -25.97
C GLU A 378 -1.89 0.15 -27.27
N LEU A 379 -2.42 1.01 -28.14
CA LEU A 379 -1.70 1.47 -29.32
C LEU A 379 -0.54 2.32 -28.83
N THR A 380 0.65 1.73 -28.72
CA THR A 380 1.86 2.52 -28.60
C THR A 380 2.05 3.23 -29.93
N GLU A 381 2.00 4.57 -29.92
CA GLU A 381 2.55 5.36 -31.01
C GLU A 381 4.00 4.90 -31.22
N THR A 382 4.26 4.19 -32.30
CA THR A 382 5.61 3.81 -32.75
C THR A 382 6.36 5.03 -33.27
#